data_AF-A0A812XA83-F1
#
_entry.id   AF-A0A812XA83-F1
#
_cell.length_a   1.000
_cell.length_b   1.000
_cell.length_c   1.000
_cell.angle_alpha   90.00
_cell.angle_beta   90.00
_cell.angle_gamma   90.00
#
_symmetry.space_group_name_H-M   'P 1'
#
loop_
_entity.id
_entity.type
_entity.pdbx_description
1 polymer ?
#
loop_
_entity_poly.entity_id
_entity_poly.type
_entity_poly.pdbx_seq_one_letter_code
_entity_poly.pdbx_strand_id
1 'polypeptide(L)'
;VKVFERDFANGYLFGELLYKHGLLQNFEEEFVDEANLASKRQNFSMVQRALRESADELGVKLTQAQVNEIMDEDRGSSLRMLYQLRRVLSTKAKGAVPVAQGADGHGKPRLQKQVKTEEEENFFDQRVKTLRPIDQRYPYEAHNKAFVDEHTRQLRSAREQEYQELVERSANVQEFRRAQHKKMESSKAQKELARRAGEQHWQGVQEKKYNLLEKDLNFEKEMIRRDQLRIATIRENYAQDCGFREGDEDHGIAWFEKNLQRIGIDTSEHSGTDTATIEAATLKELHEKMTEKLPTKARLQIESAKRMEKIRDTKRQTDIARKERERRQRRVQYEQAATTVRILAICYSTGTV
;
A
#
# COMPACT_ATOMS: atom_id res chain seq x y z
N VAL A 1 -24.84 -47.36 24.80
CA VAL A 1 -25.54 -47.19 23.50
C VAL A 1 -24.64 -47.80 22.44
N LYS A 2 -25.08 -48.84 21.73
CA LYS A 2 -24.31 -49.43 20.63
C LYS A 2 -24.11 -48.34 19.57
N VAL A 3 -22.87 -48.09 19.20
CA VAL A 3 -22.52 -47.07 18.19
C VAL A 3 -22.85 -47.71 16.84
N PHE A 4 -23.86 -47.17 16.15
CA PHE A 4 -24.37 -47.69 14.88
C PHE A 4 -23.23 -47.87 13.85
N GLU A 5 -22.30 -46.93 13.80
CA GLU A 5 -21.13 -46.97 12.92
C GLU A 5 -20.25 -48.19 13.18
N ARG A 6 -20.04 -48.56 14.45
CA ARG A 6 -19.23 -49.71 14.85
C ARG A 6 -19.82 -51.03 14.41
N ASP A 7 -21.14 -51.18 14.51
CA ASP A 7 -21.83 -52.42 14.14
C ASP A 7 -21.77 -52.64 12.60
N PHE A 8 -21.74 -51.56 11.81
CA PHE A 8 -21.64 -51.62 10.34
C PHE A 8 -20.21 -51.58 9.79
N ALA A 9 -19.21 -51.21 10.60
CA ALA A 9 -17.81 -51.13 10.19
C ALA A 9 -17.18 -52.48 9.84
N ASN A 10 -17.81 -53.60 10.20
CA ASN A 10 -17.36 -54.94 9.80
C ASN A 10 -17.77 -55.31 8.36
N GLY A 11 -18.79 -54.67 7.79
CA GLY A 11 -19.33 -55.07 6.49
C GLY A 11 -20.23 -56.31 6.53
N TYR A 12 -20.18 -57.11 7.59
CA TYR A 12 -21.03 -58.30 7.80
C TYR A 12 -22.52 -57.98 7.68
N LEU A 13 -22.99 -56.93 8.36
CA LEU A 13 -24.40 -56.49 8.31
C LEU A 13 -24.83 -56.01 6.91
N PHE A 14 -23.91 -55.45 6.12
CA PHE A 14 -24.20 -55.13 4.72
C PHE A 14 -24.35 -56.40 3.88
N GLY A 15 -23.51 -57.40 4.11
CA GLY A 15 -23.66 -58.73 3.50
C GLY A 15 -25.00 -59.38 3.85
N GLU A 16 -25.40 -59.35 5.13
CA GLU A 16 -26.67 -59.93 5.58
C GLU A 16 -27.87 -59.25 4.91
N LEU A 17 -27.81 -57.92 4.77
CA LEU A 17 -28.84 -57.14 4.10
C LEU A 17 -28.94 -57.50 2.60
N LEU A 18 -27.81 -57.63 1.92
CA LEU A 18 -27.78 -58.03 0.50
C LEU A 18 -28.27 -59.48 0.31
N TYR A 19 -27.94 -60.39 1.23
CA TYR A 19 -28.44 -61.76 1.24
C TYR A 19 -29.97 -61.82 1.39
N LYS A 20 -30.54 -61.08 2.36
CA LYS A 20 -32.00 -61.01 2.55
C LYS A 20 -32.76 -60.48 1.33
N HIS A 21 -32.09 -59.70 0.49
CA HIS A 21 -32.65 -59.16 -0.75
C HIS A 21 -32.31 -59.99 -2.01
N GLY A 22 -31.69 -61.17 -1.84
CA GLY A 22 -31.39 -62.10 -2.93
C GLY A 22 -30.25 -61.67 -3.84
N LEU A 23 -29.38 -60.75 -3.39
CA LEU A 23 -28.23 -60.23 -4.16
C LEU A 23 -26.93 -61.00 -3.86
N LEU A 24 -26.96 -61.88 -2.86
CA LEU A 24 -25.88 -62.79 -2.47
C LEU A 24 -26.47 -64.19 -2.32
N GLN A 25 -25.72 -65.23 -2.70
CA GLN A 25 -26.17 -66.63 -2.57
C GLN A 25 -25.50 -67.35 -1.39
N ASN A 26 -24.20 -67.12 -1.16
CA ASN A 26 -23.40 -67.86 -0.16
C ASN A 26 -22.95 -66.96 1.00
N PHE A 27 -23.89 -66.48 1.82
CA PHE A 27 -23.56 -65.56 2.91
C PHE A 27 -22.79 -66.23 4.07
N GLU A 28 -23.25 -67.39 4.53
CA GLU A 28 -22.75 -68.04 5.75
C GLU A 28 -21.33 -68.59 5.63
N GLU A 29 -20.89 -68.94 4.42
CA GLU A 29 -19.56 -69.49 4.17
C GLU A 29 -18.52 -68.40 3.89
N GLU A 30 -18.94 -67.29 3.28
CA GLU A 30 -18.03 -66.26 2.78
C GLU A 30 -17.80 -65.13 3.79
N PHE A 31 -18.80 -64.78 4.62
CA PHE A 31 -18.74 -63.65 5.55
C PHE A 31 -18.35 -64.05 6.97
N VAL A 32 -17.40 -63.32 7.56
CA VAL A 32 -16.89 -63.59 8.91
C VAL A 32 -17.18 -62.40 9.83
N ASP A 33 -17.94 -62.62 10.91
CA ASP A 33 -18.24 -61.58 11.91
C ASP A 33 -17.11 -61.43 12.95
N GLU A 34 -15.95 -60.95 12.49
CA GLU A 34 -14.81 -60.64 13.36
C GLU A 34 -14.37 -59.18 13.21
N ALA A 35 -13.89 -58.57 14.31
CA ALA A 35 -13.37 -57.20 14.32
C ALA A 35 -12.00 -57.02 13.63
N ASN A 36 -11.40 -58.10 13.13
CA ASN A 36 -10.09 -58.11 12.50
C ASN A 36 -10.09 -57.32 11.17
N LEU A 37 -9.06 -56.50 10.92
CA LEU A 37 -8.97 -55.70 9.69
C LEU A 37 -8.98 -56.55 8.41
N ALA A 38 -8.40 -57.75 8.46
CA ALA A 38 -8.44 -58.70 7.36
C ALA A 38 -9.88 -59.13 7.04
N SER A 39 -10.66 -59.49 8.06
CA SER A 39 -12.08 -59.86 7.94
C SER A 39 -12.93 -58.69 7.44
N LYS A 40 -12.72 -57.46 7.96
CA LYS A 40 -13.37 -56.25 7.43
C LYS A 40 -13.12 -56.06 5.94
N ARG A 41 -11.86 -56.16 5.50
CA ARG A 41 -11.48 -55.99 4.09
C ARG A 41 -12.09 -57.06 3.20
N GLN A 42 -12.08 -58.30 3.65
CA GLN A 42 -12.72 -59.42 2.93
C GLN A 42 -14.23 -59.18 2.79
N ASN A 43 -14.92 -58.89 3.89
CA ASN A 43 -16.35 -58.57 3.92
C ASN A 43 -16.71 -57.44 2.95
N PHE A 44 -15.97 -56.32 2.98
CA PHE A 44 -16.23 -55.20 2.05
C PHE A 44 -15.86 -55.50 0.59
N SER A 45 -14.85 -56.33 0.33
CA SER A 45 -14.55 -56.79 -1.03
C SER A 45 -15.72 -57.59 -1.62
N MET A 46 -16.37 -58.42 -0.80
CA MET A 46 -17.52 -59.21 -1.21
C MET A 46 -18.77 -58.34 -1.40
N VAL A 47 -19.01 -57.38 -0.51
CA VAL A 47 -20.07 -56.37 -0.68
C VAL A 47 -19.85 -55.55 -1.95
N GLN A 48 -18.62 -55.11 -2.22
CA GLN A 48 -18.30 -54.38 -3.46
C GLN A 48 -18.52 -55.24 -4.71
N ARG A 49 -18.16 -56.52 -4.67
CA ARG A 49 -18.40 -57.47 -5.77
C ARG A 49 -19.91 -57.60 -6.04
N ALA A 50 -20.69 -57.88 -5.01
CA ALA A 50 -22.14 -58.03 -5.12
C ALA A 50 -22.83 -56.78 -5.66
N LEU A 51 -22.42 -55.60 -5.19
CA LEU A 51 -22.95 -54.32 -5.66
C LEU A 51 -22.52 -53.97 -7.09
N ARG A 52 -21.34 -54.45 -7.52
CA ARG A 52 -20.87 -54.27 -8.90
C ARG A 52 -21.60 -55.19 -9.86
N GLU A 53 -21.79 -56.45 -9.50
CA GLU A 53 -22.55 -57.43 -10.30
C GLU A 53 -24.02 -57.01 -10.42
N SER A 54 -24.57 -56.40 -9.38
CA SER A 54 -25.92 -55.81 -9.39
C SER A 54 -25.94 -54.33 -9.78
N ALA A 55 -24.84 -53.75 -10.26
CA ALA A 55 -24.76 -52.31 -10.56
C ALA A 55 -25.68 -51.89 -11.71
N ASP A 56 -25.90 -52.78 -12.70
CA ASP A 56 -26.85 -52.54 -13.79
C ASP A 56 -28.31 -52.52 -13.28
N GLU A 57 -28.59 -53.18 -12.15
CA GLU A 57 -29.92 -53.22 -11.52
C GLU A 57 -30.11 -52.15 -10.43
N LEU A 58 -29.04 -51.79 -9.70
CA LEU A 58 -29.10 -50.99 -8.48
C LEU A 58 -28.52 -49.58 -8.63
N GLY A 59 -27.57 -49.37 -9.55
CA GLY A 59 -26.90 -48.07 -9.74
C GLY A 59 -26.08 -47.58 -8.54
N VAL A 60 -25.81 -48.41 -7.53
CA VAL A 60 -25.02 -48.05 -6.35
C VAL A 60 -23.53 -48.35 -6.60
N LYS A 61 -22.69 -47.33 -6.61
CA LYS A 61 -21.22 -47.47 -6.75
C LYS A 61 -20.55 -47.27 -5.39
N LEU A 62 -20.05 -48.35 -4.81
CA LEU A 62 -19.27 -48.31 -3.57
C LEU A 62 -17.78 -48.12 -3.91
N THR A 63 -17.30 -46.90 -3.73
CA THR A 63 -15.89 -46.54 -3.98
C THR A 63 -14.98 -47.00 -2.84
N GLN A 64 -13.68 -47.19 -3.12
CA GLN A 64 -12.72 -47.60 -2.09
C GLN A 64 -12.57 -46.56 -0.97
N ALA A 65 -12.69 -45.26 -1.29
CA ALA A 65 -12.68 -44.19 -0.29
C ALA A 65 -13.82 -44.33 0.72
N GLN A 66 -15.04 -44.60 0.24
CA GLN A 66 -16.21 -44.82 1.10
C GLN A 66 -16.08 -46.08 1.95
N VAL A 67 -15.46 -47.15 1.42
CA VAL A 67 -15.18 -48.35 2.22
C VAL A 67 -14.25 -48.03 3.37
N ASN A 68 -13.17 -47.28 3.12
CA ASN A 68 -12.24 -46.88 4.17
C ASN A 68 -12.92 -45.98 5.21
N GLU A 69 -13.72 -44.98 4.78
CA GLU A 69 -14.52 -44.14 5.69
C GLU A 69 -15.45 -44.97 6.59
N ILE A 70 -16.08 -46.02 6.06
CA ILE A 70 -16.96 -46.89 6.85
C ILE A 70 -16.14 -47.78 7.80
N MET A 71 -15.01 -48.34 7.36
CA MET A 71 -14.12 -49.14 8.20
C MET A 71 -13.54 -48.35 9.38
N ASP A 72 -13.25 -47.07 9.15
CA ASP A 72 -12.73 -46.11 10.12
C ASP A 72 -13.81 -45.55 11.07
N GLU A 73 -15.04 -46.09 10.98
CA GLU A 73 -16.18 -45.69 11.81
C GLU A 73 -16.53 -44.19 11.66
N ASP A 74 -16.26 -43.62 10.48
CA ASP A 74 -16.55 -42.22 10.21
C ASP A 74 -18.06 -41.94 10.33
N ARG A 75 -18.38 -40.85 11.00
CA ARG A 75 -19.73 -40.59 11.48
C ARG A 75 -20.69 -40.40 10.31
N GLY A 76 -21.69 -41.28 10.23
CA GLY A 76 -22.70 -41.24 9.17
C GLY A 76 -22.26 -41.81 7.82
N SER A 77 -21.04 -42.31 7.67
CA SER A 77 -20.58 -42.96 6.44
C SER A 77 -21.32 -44.28 6.17
N SER A 78 -21.51 -45.10 7.21
CA SER A 78 -22.36 -46.29 7.14
C SER A 78 -23.84 -45.95 6.87
N LEU A 79 -24.34 -44.86 7.46
CA LEU A 79 -25.73 -44.42 7.30
C LEU A 79 -26.02 -43.92 5.87
N ARG A 80 -25.09 -43.17 5.27
CA ARG A 80 -25.18 -42.72 3.87
C ARG A 80 -25.26 -43.91 2.93
N MET A 81 -24.42 -44.94 3.15
CA MET A 81 -24.45 -46.18 2.39
C MET A 81 -25.77 -46.93 2.56
N LEU A 82 -26.24 -47.09 3.80
CA LEU A 82 -27.52 -47.75 4.09
C LEU A 82 -28.71 -47.02 3.45
N TYR A 83 -28.69 -45.69 3.43
CA TYR A 83 -29.73 -44.90 2.78
C TYR A 83 -29.77 -45.11 1.27
N GLN A 84 -28.60 -45.17 0.61
CA GLN A 84 -28.50 -45.49 -0.81
C GLN A 84 -29.06 -46.88 -1.12
N LEU A 85 -28.65 -47.89 -0.34
CA LEU A 85 -29.18 -49.24 -0.47
C LEU A 85 -30.69 -49.28 -0.24
N ARG A 86 -31.21 -48.66 0.82
CA ARG A 86 -32.65 -48.61 1.11
C ARG A 86 -33.44 -48.00 -0.04
N ARG A 87 -32.98 -46.89 -0.62
CA ARG A 87 -33.67 -46.20 -1.71
C ARG A 87 -33.86 -47.13 -2.90
N VAL A 88 -32.81 -47.85 -3.27
CA VAL A 88 -32.79 -48.71 -4.44
C VAL A 88 -33.52 -50.04 -4.19
N LEU A 89 -33.36 -50.64 -3.01
CA LEU A 89 -34.07 -51.87 -2.64
C LEU A 89 -35.58 -51.62 -2.45
N SER A 90 -35.97 -50.43 -1.97
CA SER A 90 -37.38 -50.04 -1.84
C SER A 90 -38.06 -49.84 -3.20
N THR A 91 -37.33 -49.38 -4.23
CA THR A 91 -37.85 -49.28 -5.59
C THR A 91 -38.00 -50.64 -6.28
N LYS A 92 -37.26 -51.66 -5.86
CA LYS A 92 -37.39 -53.05 -6.35
C LYS A 92 -38.53 -53.80 -5.65
N ALA A 93 -38.74 -53.58 -4.35
CA ALA A 93 -39.83 -54.19 -3.57
C ALA A 93 -41.23 -53.64 -3.92
N LYS A 94 -41.31 -52.40 -4.43
CA LYS A 94 -42.53 -51.80 -4.99
C LYS A 94 -42.39 -51.80 -6.50
N GLY A 95 -42.80 -52.89 -7.16
CA GLY A 95 -42.71 -53.02 -8.62
C GLY A 95 -43.12 -51.73 -9.36
N ALA A 96 -42.23 -51.29 -10.25
CA ALA A 96 -42.46 -50.40 -11.38
C ALA A 96 -43.53 -49.30 -11.22
N VAL A 97 -43.10 -48.09 -10.86
CA VAL A 97 -43.80 -46.88 -11.28
C VAL A 97 -42.77 -45.95 -11.93
N PRO A 98 -42.74 -45.81 -13.27
CA PRO A 98 -41.95 -44.77 -13.88
C PRO A 98 -42.65 -43.42 -13.61
N VAL A 99 -41.85 -42.49 -13.10
CA VAL A 99 -42.19 -41.07 -13.03
C VAL A 99 -42.38 -40.55 -14.46
N ALA A 100 -43.49 -39.87 -14.66
CA ALA A 100 -43.97 -39.35 -15.92
C ALA A 100 -42.97 -38.43 -16.63
N GLN A 101 -42.68 -38.75 -17.89
CA GLN A 101 -42.38 -37.78 -18.94
C GLN A 101 -43.07 -38.22 -20.23
N GLY A 102 -43.87 -37.30 -20.78
CA GLY A 102 -44.00 -37.05 -22.22
C GLY A 102 -44.51 -38.15 -23.13
N ALA A 103 -45.75 -37.97 -23.57
CA ALA A 103 -46.25 -38.15 -24.94
C ALA A 103 -46.19 -39.53 -25.64
N ASP A 104 -47.34 -39.83 -26.24
CA ASP A 104 -47.62 -40.75 -27.34
C ASP A 104 -47.66 -42.27 -27.08
N GLY A 105 -48.82 -42.84 -27.42
CA GLY A 105 -48.88 -44.17 -28.04
C GLY A 105 -49.63 -45.27 -27.29
N HIS A 106 -50.76 -45.64 -27.88
CA HIS A 106 -51.42 -46.95 -27.87
C HIS A 106 -52.38 -47.34 -26.73
N GLY A 107 -53.59 -47.69 -27.17
CA GLY A 107 -54.78 -47.89 -26.37
C GLY A 107 -54.80 -49.15 -25.52
N LYS A 108 -55.59 -49.07 -24.44
CA LYS A 108 -56.08 -50.22 -23.69
C LYS A 108 -57.60 -50.28 -23.84
N PRO A 109 -58.20 -51.49 -23.93
CA PRO A 109 -59.63 -51.63 -24.13
C PRO A 109 -60.37 -51.16 -22.87
N ARG A 110 -61.31 -50.23 -23.07
CA ARG A 110 -62.20 -49.73 -22.02
C ARG A 110 -63.24 -50.81 -21.73
N LEU A 111 -63.16 -51.47 -20.57
CA LEU A 111 -64.22 -52.38 -20.11
C LEU A 111 -65.54 -51.61 -20.00
N GLN A 112 -66.58 -52.12 -20.67
CA GLN A 112 -67.94 -51.58 -20.59
C GLN A 112 -68.45 -51.72 -19.16
N LYS A 113 -68.80 -50.59 -18.55
CA LYS A 113 -69.46 -50.54 -17.25
C LYS A 113 -70.90 -51.02 -17.45
N GLN A 114 -71.22 -52.21 -16.94
CA GLN A 114 -72.60 -52.69 -16.90
C GLN A 114 -73.44 -51.69 -16.09
N VAL A 115 -74.53 -51.22 -16.70
CA VAL A 115 -75.50 -50.33 -16.07
C VAL A 115 -76.25 -51.15 -15.03
N LYS A 116 -75.89 -50.99 -13.76
CA LYS A 116 -76.63 -51.57 -12.64
C LYS A 116 -77.93 -50.79 -12.47
N THR A 117 -79.04 -51.49 -12.29
CA THR A 117 -80.32 -50.91 -11.90
C THR A 117 -80.26 -50.43 -10.44
N GLU A 118 -80.93 -49.32 -10.13
CA GLU A 118 -80.94 -48.71 -8.78
C GLU A 118 -81.36 -49.71 -7.67
N GLU A 119 -82.17 -50.71 -8.04
CA GLU A 119 -82.66 -51.77 -7.16
C GLU A 119 -81.54 -52.74 -6.75
N GLU A 120 -80.60 -53.06 -7.64
CA GLU A 120 -79.45 -53.91 -7.35
C GLU A 120 -78.40 -53.17 -6.49
N GLU A 121 -78.21 -51.88 -6.72
CA GLU A 121 -77.34 -51.05 -5.88
C GLU A 121 -77.91 -50.92 -4.46
N ASN A 122 -79.23 -50.72 -4.32
CA ASN A 122 -79.90 -50.68 -3.02
C ASN A 122 -79.85 -52.02 -2.28
N PHE A 123 -80.00 -53.14 -2.99
CA PHE A 123 -79.88 -54.47 -2.40
C PHE A 123 -78.45 -54.78 -1.95
N PHE A 124 -77.46 -54.40 -2.76
CA PHE A 124 -76.05 -54.55 -2.43
C PHE A 124 -75.68 -53.67 -1.23
N ASP A 125 -76.13 -52.42 -1.19
CA ASP A 125 -75.88 -51.51 -0.07
C ASP A 125 -76.53 -51.98 1.23
N GLN A 126 -77.75 -52.53 1.20
CA GLN A 126 -78.40 -53.11 2.38
C GLN A 126 -77.66 -54.35 2.89
N ARG A 127 -77.14 -55.19 1.99
CA ARG A 127 -76.36 -56.39 2.35
C ARG A 127 -74.96 -56.04 2.85
N VAL A 128 -74.34 -55.00 2.29
CA VAL A 128 -73.04 -54.49 2.75
C VAL A 128 -73.16 -53.79 4.11
N LYS A 129 -74.27 -53.07 4.37
CA LYS A 129 -74.57 -52.46 5.67
C LYS A 129 -74.83 -53.49 6.77
N THR A 130 -75.39 -54.66 6.44
CA THR A 130 -75.63 -55.74 7.40
C THR A 130 -74.41 -56.63 7.64
N LEU A 131 -73.50 -56.75 6.67
CA LEU A 131 -72.27 -57.54 6.80
C LEU A 131 -71.10 -56.80 7.45
N ARG A 132 -71.17 -55.47 7.56
CA ARG A 132 -70.20 -54.69 8.35
C ARG A 132 -70.76 -54.50 9.77
N PRO A 133 -70.29 -55.23 10.79
CA PRO A 133 -70.56 -54.84 12.16
C PRO A 133 -70.11 -53.39 12.31
N ILE A 134 -71.05 -52.50 12.67
CA ILE A 134 -70.74 -51.10 12.93
C ILE A 134 -69.81 -51.10 14.13
N ASP A 135 -68.51 -50.92 13.88
CA ASP A 135 -67.53 -50.75 14.93
C ASP A 135 -67.92 -49.49 15.71
N GLN A 136 -68.33 -49.67 16.97
CA GLN A 136 -68.77 -48.57 17.85
C GLN A 136 -67.65 -47.54 18.08
N ARG A 137 -66.42 -47.80 17.64
CA ARG A 137 -65.30 -46.85 17.61
C ARG A 137 -65.46 -45.76 16.54
N TYR A 138 -66.14 -46.04 15.43
CA TYR A 138 -66.24 -45.12 14.29
C TYR A 138 -66.93 -43.77 14.59
N PRO A 139 -68.04 -43.71 15.36
CA PRO A 139 -68.64 -42.43 15.76
C PRO A 139 -67.72 -41.61 16.68
N TYR A 140 -66.95 -42.29 17.54
CA TYR A 140 -65.99 -41.67 18.45
C TYR A 140 -64.78 -41.10 17.70
N GLU A 141 -64.24 -41.85 16.74
CA GLU A 141 -63.18 -41.38 15.85
C GLU A 141 -63.65 -40.20 14.99
N ALA A 142 -64.88 -40.26 14.46
CA ALA A 142 -65.46 -39.17 13.68
C ALA A 142 -65.64 -37.88 14.52
N HIS A 143 -66.06 -37.98 15.79
CA HIS A 143 -66.16 -36.83 16.69
C HIS A 143 -64.78 -36.28 17.08
N ASN A 144 -63.83 -37.15 17.40
CA ASN A 144 -62.46 -36.76 17.78
C ASN A 144 -61.66 -36.20 16.60
N LYS A 145 -62.01 -36.56 15.37
CA LYS A 145 -61.31 -36.11 14.16
C LYS A 145 -61.22 -34.59 14.08
N ALA A 146 -62.28 -33.85 14.43
CA ALA A 146 -62.25 -32.39 14.41
C ALA A 146 -61.20 -31.80 15.37
N PHE A 147 -61.06 -32.38 16.56
CA PHE A 147 -60.05 -31.97 17.54
C PHE A 147 -58.63 -32.36 17.12
N VAL A 148 -58.46 -33.55 16.54
CA VAL A 148 -57.17 -34.03 16.01
C VAL A 148 -56.74 -33.18 14.81
N ASP A 149 -57.66 -32.85 13.91
CA ASP A 149 -57.41 -32.01 12.75
C ASP A 149 -57.07 -30.57 13.18
N GLU A 150 -57.79 -30.00 14.17
CA GLU A 150 -57.49 -28.69 14.73
C GLU A 150 -56.12 -28.67 15.43
N HIS A 151 -55.80 -29.68 16.25
CA HIS A 151 -54.49 -29.82 16.87
C HIS A 151 -53.38 -29.93 15.82
N THR A 152 -53.62 -30.70 14.76
CA THR A 152 -52.68 -30.81 13.63
C THR A 152 -52.51 -29.48 12.90
N ARG A 153 -53.60 -28.70 12.75
CA ARG A 153 -53.55 -27.35 12.16
C ARG A 153 -52.71 -26.41 13.03
N GLN A 154 -52.90 -26.43 14.34
CA GLN A 154 -52.14 -25.62 15.29
C GLN A 154 -50.65 -25.96 15.27
N LEU A 155 -50.30 -27.25 15.23
CA LEU A 155 -48.90 -27.70 15.10
C LEU A 155 -48.25 -27.23 13.78
N ARG A 156 -48.97 -27.28 12.66
CA ARG A 156 -48.46 -26.77 11.38
C ARG A 156 -48.26 -25.26 11.41
N SER A 157 -49.25 -24.53 11.92
CA SER A 157 -49.16 -23.07 12.10
C SER A 157 -47.98 -22.68 12.99
N ALA A 158 -47.79 -23.36 14.12
CA ALA A 158 -46.65 -23.12 15.01
C ALA A 158 -45.31 -23.40 14.33
N ARG A 159 -45.20 -24.51 13.58
CA ARG A 159 -43.98 -24.83 12.83
C ARG A 159 -43.68 -23.81 11.73
N GLU A 160 -44.70 -23.32 11.04
CA GLU A 160 -44.54 -22.28 10.01
C GLU A 160 -44.08 -20.96 10.62
N GLN A 161 -44.63 -20.57 11.79
CA GLN A 161 -44.18 -19.40 12.53
C GLN A 161 -42.73 -19.53 13.00
N GLU A 162 -42.35 -20.68 13.58
CA GLU A 162 -40.95 -20.95 13.98
C GLU A 162 -39.99 -20.86 12.79
N TYR A 163 -40.41 -21.38 11.63
CA TYR A 163 -39.61 -21.30 10.40
C TYR A 163 -39.47 -19.86 9.91
N GLN A 164 -40.55 -19.06 9.94
CA GLN A 164 -40.51 -17.64 9.60
C GLN A 164 -39.58 -16.86 10.53
N GLU A 165 -39.71 -17.05 11.85
CA GLU A 165 -38.82 -16.43 12.84
C GLU A 165 -37.36 -16.80 12.62
N LEU A 166 -37.07 -18.06 12.28
CA LEU A 166 -35.70 -18.50 12.00
C LEU A 166 -35.14 -17.82 10.75
N VAL A 167 -35.93 -17.70 9.69
CA VAL A 167 -35.55 -17.01 8.46
C VAL A 167 -35.29 -15.53 8.74
N GLU A 168 -36.17 -14.85 9.48
CA GLU A 168 -35.99 -13.45 9.87
C GLU A 168 -34.76 -13.24 10.75
N ARG A 169 -34.55 -14.09 11.77
CA ARG A 169 -33.33 -14.03 12.59
C ARG A 169 -32.09 -14.22 11.74
N SER A 170 -32.11 -15.16 10.78
CA SER A 170 -30.98 -15.38 9.88
C SER A 170 -30.71 -14.18 8.96
N ALA A 171 -31.78 -13.53 8.46
CA ALA A 171 -31.68 -12.33 7.64
C ALA A 171 -31.11 -11.15 8.45
N ASN A 172 -31.61 -10.93 9.67
CA ASN A 172 -31.12 -9.90 10.58
C ASN A 172 -29.63 -10.08 10.92
N VAL A 173 -29.19 -11.32 11.14
CA VAL A 173 -27.76 -11.62 11.36
C VAL A 173 -26.93 -11.30 10.11
N GLN A 174 -27.43 -11.62 8.92
CA GLN A 174 -26.74 -11.28 7.67
C GLN A 174 -26.67 -9.78 7.43
N GLU A 175 -27.76 -9.04 7.68
CA GLU A 175 -27.79 -7.58 7.57
C GLU A 175 -26.83 -6.92 8.56
N PHE A 176 -26.80 -7.39 9.81
CA PHE A 176 -25.85 -6.90 10.79
C PHE A 176 -24.40 -7.11 10.34
N ARG A 177 -24.08 -8.29 9.81
CA ARG A 177 -22.74 -8.57 9.25
C ARG A 177 -22.40 -7.65 8.07
N ARG A 178 -23.35 -7.43 7.15
CA ARG A 178 -23.18 -6.52 6.02
C ARG A 178 -22.96 -5.08 6.48
N ALA A 179 -23.72 -4.61 7.48
CA ALA A 179 -23.57 -3.29 8.06
C ALA A 179 -22.19 -3.10 8.72
N GLN A 180 -21.72 -4.10 9.47
CA GLN A 180 -20.38 -4.10 10.05
C GLN A 180 -19.29 -4.08 8.97
N HIS A 181 -19.43 -4.89 7.92
CA HIS A 181 -18.49 -4.91 6.81
C HIS A 181 -18.42 -3.55 6.11
N LYS A 182 -19.57 -2.94 5.81
CA LYS A 182 -19.65 -1.61 5.19
C LYS A 182 -19.03 -0.53 6.08
N LYS A 183 -19.20 -0.61 7.40
CA LYS A 183 -18.54 0.30 8.36
C LYS A 183 -17.02 0.13 8.34
N MET A 184 -16.54 -1.11 8.29
CA MET A 184 -15.11 -1.42 8.18
C MET A 184 -14.52 -0.90 6.85
N GLU A 185 -15.21 -1.12 5.73
CA GLU A 185 -14.80 -0.63 4.41
C GLU A 185 -14.74 0.89 4.34
N SER A 186 -15.77 1.57 4.86
CA SER A 186 -15.78 3.03 4.96
C SER A 186 -14.62 3.55 5.81
N SER A 187 -14.37 2.93 6.97
CA SER A 187 -13.22 3.27 7.82
C SER A 187 -11.88 3.03 7.11
N LYS A 188 -11.75 1.91 6.37
CA LYS A 188 -10.55 1.60 5.58
C LYS A 188 -10.34 2.63 4.47
N ALA A 189 -11.41 3.01 3.76
CA ALA A 189 -11.35 4.03 2.72
C ALA A 189 -10.95 5.40 3.28
N GLN A 190 -11.48 5.80 4.43
CA GLN A 190 -11.08 7.04 5.11
C GLN A 190 -9.61 7.03 5.52
N LYS A 191 -9.12 5.92 6.08
CA LYS A 191 -7.69 5.77 6.43
C LYS A 191 -6.79 5.86 5.20
N GLU A 192 -7.19 5.23 4.09
CA GLU A 192 -6.43 5.28 2.84
C GLU A 192 -6.42 6.69 2.24
N LEU A 193 -7.54 7.40 2.29
CA LEU A 193 -7.61 8.79 1.83
C LEU A 193 -6.72 9.71 2.68
N ALA A 194 -6.74 9.53 4.00
CA ALA A 194 -5.86 10.25 4.92
C ALA A 194 -4.37 9.94 4.66
N ARG A 195 -4.03 8.68 4.38
CA ARG A 195 -2.66 8.27 4.00
C ARG A 195 -2.21 8.98 2.74
N ARG A 196 -3.02 8.96 1.67
CA ARG A 196 -2.71 9.63 0.40
C ARG A 196 -2.56 11.15 0.56
N ALA A 197 -3.45 11.78 1.33
CA ALA A 197 -3.34 13.21 1.62
C ALA A 197 -2.05 13.53 2.40
N GLY A 198 -1.67 12.68 3.36
CA GLY A 198 -0.41 12.78 4.08
C GLY A 198 0.81 12.61 3.17
N GLU A 199 0.79 11.66 2.26
CA GLU A 199 1.86 11.44 1.27
C GLU A 199 2.03 12.62 0.32
N GLN A 200 0.93 13.16 -0.23
CA GLN A 200 0.97 14.35 -1.07
C GLN A 200 1.51 15.56 -0.30
N HIS A 201 1.09 15.74 0.95
CA HIS A 201 1.61 16.81 1.80
C HIS A 201 3.11 16.66 2.03
N TRP A 202 3.58 15.45 2.37
CA TRP A 202 4.99 15.16 2.57
C TRP A 202 5.80 15.40 1.29
N GLN A 203 5.31 14.95 0.13
CA GLN A 203 5.93 15.22 -1.18
C GLN A 203 6.05 16.72 -1.45
N GLY A 204 4.97 17.49 -1.23
CA GLY A 204 4.99 18.94 -1.39
C GLY A 204 5.97 19.64 -0.44
N VAL A 205 6.15 19.12 0.78
CA VAL A 205 7.18 19.63 1.71
C VAL A 205 8.59 19.29 1.22
N GLN A 206 8.83 18.08 0.70
CA GLN A 206 10.13 17.71 0.12
C GLN A 206 10.48 18.55 -1.10
N GLU A 207 9.51 18.78 -1.99
CA GLU A 207 9.69 19.63 -3.17
C GLU A 207 10.04 21.07 -2.77
N LYS A 208 9.33 21.65 -1.79
CA LYS A 208 9.68 22.97 -1.23
C LYS A 208 11.09 23.01 -0.67
N LYS A 209 11.52 21.95 0.04
CA LYS A 209 12.87 21.85 0.59
C LYS A 209 13.92 21.78 -0.53
N TYR A 210 13.65 20.99 -1.58
CA TYR A 210 14.52 20.91 -2.74
C TYR A 210 14.63 22.26 -3.47
N ASN A 211 13.50 22.92 -3.72
CA ASN A 211 13.46 24.24 -4.35
C ASN A 211 14.18 25.31 -3.52
N LEU A 212 14.14 25.22 -2.19
CA LEU A 212 14.90 26.10 -1.31
C LEU A 212 16.41 25.86 -1.46
N LEU A 213 16.83 24.60 -1.40
CA LEU A 213 18.24 24.21 -1.58
C LEU A 213 18.77 24.63 -2.96
N GLU A 214 17.96 24.50 -4.01
CA GLU A 214 18.33 24.93 -5.34
C GLU A 214 18.51 26.46 -5.43
N LYS A 215 17.62 27.22 -4.79
CA LYS A 215 17.75 28.69 -4.70
C LYS A 215 19.01 29.09 -3.93
N ASP A 216 19.28 28.44 -2.81
CA ASP A 216 20.48 28.69 -1.99
C ASP A 216 21.75 28.38 -2.80
N LEU A 217 21.78 27.25 -3.51
CA LEU A 217 22.90 26.87 -4.38
C LEU A 217 23.11 27.87 -5.52
N ASN A 218 22.03 28.34 -6.15
CA ASN A 218 22.12 29.33 -7.22
C ASN A 218 22.59 30.70 -6.69
N PHE A 219 22.16 31.08 -5.49
CA PHE A 219 22.65 32.28 -4.82
C PHE A 219 24.16 32.18 -4.52
N GLU A 220 24.62 31.04 -4.00
CA GLU A 220 26.04 30.79 -3.73
C GLU A 220 26.87 30.83 -5.02
N LYS A 221 26.40 30.20 -6.10
CA LYS A 221 27.06 30.27 -7.42
C LYS A 221 27.19 31.71 -7.92
N GLU A 222 26.13 32.51 -7.78
CA GLU A 222 26.14 33.92 -8.19
C GLU A 222 27.08 34.77 -7.32
N MET A 223 27.14 34.50 -6.01
CA MET A 223 28.10 35.13 -5.10
C MET A 223 29.54 34.80 -5.50
N ILE A 224 29.85 33.53 -5.74
CA ILE A 224 31.17 33.08 -6.20
C ILE A 224 31.51 33.76 -7.54
N ARG A 225 30.55 33.83 -8.48
CA ARG A 225 30.76 34.51 -9.77
C ARG A 225 31.10 35.99 -9.59
N ARG A 226 30.42 36.70 -8.70
CA ARG A 226 30.69 38.12 -8.40
C ARG A 226 32.06 38.30 -7.76
N ASP A 227 32.45 37.43 -6.84
CA ASP A 227 33.76 37.50 -6.22
C ASP A 227 34.88 37.16 -7.22
N GLN A 228 34.67 36.19 -8.10
CA GLN A 228 35.59 35.89 -9.21
C GLN A 228 35.75 37.10 -10.14
N LEU A 229 34.64 37.77 -10.50
CA LEU A 229 34.68 39.00 -11.28
C LEU A 229 35.45 40.12 -10.56
N ARG A 230 35.19 40.32 -9.26
CA ARG A 230 35.92 41.30 -8.45
C ARG A 230 37.42 40.99 -8.44
N ILE A 231 37.81 39.74 -8.24
CA ILE A 231 39.22 39.30 -8.29
C ILE A 231 39.80 39.55 -9.68
N ALA A 232 39.09 39.22 -10.75
CA ALA A 232 39.53 39.47 -12.12
C ALA A 232 39.76 40.96 -12.39
N THR A 233 38.82 41.83 -11.97
CA THR A 233 38.98 43.29 -12.08
C THR A 233 40.15 43.81 -11.26
N ILE A 234 40.37 43.29 -10.04
CA ILE A 234 41.55 43.66 -9.24
C ILE A 234 42.84 43.24 -9.95
N ARG A 235 42.88 42.03 -10.52
CA ARG A 235 44.04 41.54 -11.28
C ARG A 235 44.29 42.37 -12.53
N GLU A 236 43.25 42.75 -13.25
CA GLU A 236 43.34 43.61 -14.43
C GLU A 236 43.83 45.02 -14.06
N ASN A 237 43.23 45.63 -13.04
CA ASN A 237 43.67 46.92 -12.52
C ASN A 237 45.12 46.85 -12.02
N TYR A 238 45.52 45.76 -11.36
CA TYR A 238 46.90 45.57 -10.92
C TYR A 238 47.86 45.39 -12.11
N ALA A 239 47.47 44.67 -13.17
CA ALA A 239 48.25 44.54 -14.39
C ALA A 239 48.42 45.88 -15.13
N GLN A 240 47.36 46.71 -15.14
CA GLN A 240 47.39 48.08 -15.67
C GLN A 240 48.24 49.01 -14.79
N ASP A 241 48.01 49.00 -13.48
CA ASP A 241 48.66 49.89 -12.53
C ASP A 241 50.14 49.56 -12.38
N CYS A 242 50.52 48.28 -12.29
CA CYS A 242 51.91 47.84 -12.18
C CYS A 242 52.69 47.86 -13.50
N GLY A 243 52.06 48.32 -14.59
CA GLY A 243 52.71 48.44 -15.89
C GLY A 243 53.24 47.09 -16.38
N PHE A 244 52.38 46.08 -16.54
CA PHE A 244 52.76 44.93 -17.36
C PHE A 244 52.25 45.12 -18.80
N ARG A 245 52.45 46.31 -19.36
CA ARG A 245 52.29 46.53 -20.79
C ARG A 245 53.65 46.35 -21.45
N GLU A 246 53.74 45.40 -22.37
CA GLU A 246 54.90 45.22 -23.25
C GLU A 246 55.24 46.56 -23.94
N GLY A 247 56.34 47.21 -23.53
CA GLY A 247 56.91 48.38 -24.21
C GLY A 247 57.08 49.67 -23.41
N ASP A 248 56.54 49.81 -22.21
CA ASP A 248 56.89 50.95 -21.33
C ASP A 248 58.21 50.64 -20.57
N GLU A 249 59.09 51.62 -20.38
CA GLU A 249 60.40 51.41 -19.70
C GLU A 249 60.34 51.74 -18.19
N ASP A 250 59.22 52.31 -17.72
CA ASP A 250 58.99 52.73 -16.32
C ASP A 250 58.43 51.60 -15.44
N HIS A 251 58.91 50.37 -15.62
CA HIS A 251 58.41 49.19 -14.91
C HIS A 251 59.25 48.80 -13.70
N GLY A 252 58.60 48.32 -12.63
CA GLY A 252 59.27 47.79 -11.44
C GLY A 252 59.65 48.86 -10.41
N ILE A 253 60.96 49.04 -10.14
CA ILE A 253 61.45 49.88 -9.04
C ILE A 253 61.00 51.34 -9.22
N ALA A 254 60.98 51.87 -10.44
CA ALA A 254 60.51 53.22 -10.73
C ALA A 254 59.02 53.42 -10.37
N TRP A 255 58.16 52.44 -10.66
CA TRP A 255 56.77 52.44 -10.24
C TRP A 255 56.64 52.36 -8.72
N PHE A 256 57.42 51.48 -8.08
CA PHE A 256 57.44 51.32 -6.63
C PHE A 256 57.88 52.61 -5.93
N GLU A 257 58.92 53.28 -6.42
CA GLU A 257 59.41 54.57 -5.93
C GLU A 257 58.35 55.67 -6.12
N LYS A 258 57.70 55.73 -7.29
CA LYS A 258 56.60 56.66 -7.55
C LYS A 258 55.40 56.42 -6.64
N ASN A 259 55.12 55.17 -6.29
CA ASN A 259 54.02 54.81 -5.37
C ASN A 259 54.39 55.10 -3.91
N LEU A 260 55.65 54.90 -3.51
CA LEU A 260 56.18 55.34 -2.22
C LEU A 260 56.11 56.86 -2.07
N GLN A 261 56.53 57.61 -3.10
CA GLN A 261 56.37 59.06 -3.16
C GLN A 261 54.89 59.48 -3.06
N ARG A 262 53.98 58.73 -3.71
CA ARG A 262 52.53 58.97 -3.61
C ARG A 262 51.97 58.74 -2.20
N ILE A 263 52.55 57.82 -1.45
CA ILE A 263 52.23 57.55 -0.03
C ILE A 263 52.90 58.59 0.90
N GLY A 264 53.73 59.50 0.37
CA GLY A 264 54.43 60.53 1.12
C GLY A 264 55.77 60.05 1.69
N ILE A 265 56.28 58.91 1.21
CA ILE A 265 57.61 58.41 1.52
C ILE A 265 58.52 58.91 0.41
N ASP A 266 59.17 60.03 0.67
CA ASP A 266 60.19 60.57 -0.22
C ASP A 266 61.44 59.66 -0.16
N THR A 267 61.72 58.96 -1.26
CA THR A 267 62.90 58.12 -1.41
C THR A 267 64.12 58.91 -1.91
N SER A 268 63.93 60.16 -2.37
CA SER A 268 65.00 60.99 -2.93
C SER A 268 66.00 61.47 -1.87
N GLU A 269 65.58 61.63 -0.62
CA GLU A 269 66.47 62.05 0.47
C GLU A 269 67.47 60.95 0.89
N HIS A 270 67.27 59.69 0.50
CA HIS A 270 68.12 58.55 0.87
C HIS A 270 68.93 57.97 -0.29
N SER A 271 68.68 58.37 -1.53
CA SER A 271 69.47 57.90 -2.69
C SER A 271 70.86 58.58 -2.77
N GLY A 272 71.11 59.60 -1.94
CA GLY A 272 72.37 60.36 -1.91
C GLY A 272 73.01 60.50 -0.53
N THR A 273 72.58 59.75 0.50
CA THR A 273 73.24 59.82 1.81
C THR A 273 74.66 59.31 1.72
N ASP A 274 75.60 60.24 1.90
CA ASP A 274 77.05 60.08 1.96
C ASP A 274 77.46 58.74 2.54
N THR A 275 77.90 57.83 1.66
CA THR A 275 78.67 56.66 2.05
C THR A 275 80.06 57.13 2.44
N ALA A 276 80.16 57.82 3.58
CA ALA A 276 81.43 58.13 4.22
C ALA A 276 82.14 56.81 4.50
N THR A 277 83.10 56.47 3.64
CA THR A 277 83.93 55.26 3.70
C THR A 277 84.47 55.10 5.10
N ILE A 278 84.07 54.02 5.77
CA ILE A 278 84.54 53.70 7.11
C ILE A 278 85.94 53.11 6.96
N GLU A 279 86.97 53.92 7.11
CA GLU A 279 88.35 53.42 7.19
C GLU A 279 88.54 52.72 8.55
N ALA A 280 88.76 51.40 8.51
CA ALA A 280 89.05 50.56 9.66
C ALA A 280 90.19 49.61 9.30
N ALA A 281 91.19 49.49 10.17
CA ALA A 281 92.38 48.69 9.91
C ALA A 281 92.15 47.20 10.26
N THR A 282 91.17 46.90 11.12
CA THR A 282 90.79 45.53 11.49
C THR A 282 89.27 45.31 11.47
N LEU A 283 88.85 44.06 11.22
CA LEU A 283 87.43 43.67 11.12
C LEU A 283 86.64 43.98 12.41
N LYS A 284 87.31 43.90 13.57
CA LYS A 284 86.70 44.21 14.87
C LYS A 284 86.43 45.71 15.02
N GLU A 285 87.37 46.56 14.61
CA GLU A 285 87.19 48.01 14.57
C GLU A 285 86.10 48.43 13.58
N LEU A 286 86.00 47.74 12.43
CA LEU A 286 84.92 48.01 11.47
C LEU A 286 83.55 47.71 12.08
N HIS A 287 83.41 46.56 12.76
CA HIS A 287 82.17 46.17 13.41
C HIS A 287 81.79 47.15 14.53
N GLU A 288 82.76 47.57 15.34
CA GLU A 288 82.57 48.53 16.44
C GLU A 288 82.17 49.92 15.92
N LYS A 289 82.84 50.41 14.87
CA LYS A 289 82.46 51.66 14.19
C LYS A 289 81.09 51.57 13.48
N MET A 290 80.73 50.42 12.92
CA MET A 290 79.39 50.20 12.34
C MET A 290 78.32 50.16 13.42
N THR A 291 78.57 49.50 14.56
CA THR A 291 77.62 49.45 15.68
C THR A 291 77.48 50.79 16.39
N GLU A 292 78.54 51.60 16.45
CA GLU A 292 78.49 52.97 16.98
C GLU A 292 77.71 53.92 16.05
N LYS A 293 77.85 53.75 14.73
CA LYS A 293 77.08 54.53 13.73
C LYS A 293 75.61 54.09 13.62
N LEU A 294 75.29 52.87 14.00
CA LEU A 294 73.91 52.40 13.99
C LEU A 294 73.11 53.07 15.12
N PRO A 295 71.96 53.71 14.81
CA PRO A 295 71.12 54.29 15.84
C PRO A 295 70.72 53.24 16.88
N THR A 296 70.81 53.59 18.16
CA THR A 296 70.35 52.72 19.25
C THR A 296 68.89 52.32 19.01
N LYS A 297 68.52 51.08 19.36
CA LYS A 297 67.16 50.54 19.15
C LYS A 297 66.04 51.49 19.63
N ALA A 298 66.24 52.16 20.77
CA ALA A 298 65.30 53.15 21.30
C ALA A 298 65.15 54.38 20.39
N ARG A 299 66.25 54.88 19.82
CA ARG A 299 66.27 56.00 18.87
C ARG A 299 65.58 55.62 17.57
N LEU A 300 65.85 54.41 17.05
CA LEU A 300 65.18 53.88 15.86
C LEU A 300 63.67 53.77 16.06
N GLN A 301 63.21 53.31 17.23
CA GLN A 301 61.78 53.24 17.54
C GLN A 301 61.13 54.62 17.56
N ILE A 302 61.74 55.62 18.21
CA ILE A 302 61.24 56.99 18.25
C ILE A 302 61.19 57.59 16.84
N GLU A 303 62.24 57.40 16.04
CA GLU A 303 62.32 57.91 14.67
C GLU A 303 61.30 57.21 13.75
N SER A 304 61.13 55.90 13.88
CA SER A 304 60.11 55.16 13.15
C SER A 304 58.69 55.62 13.51
N ALA A 305 58.42 55.89 14.79
CA ALA A 305 57.12 56.39 15.24
C ALA A 305 56.83 57.79 14.66
N LYS A 306 57.81 58.71 14.71
CA LYS A 306 57.71 60.04 14.10
C LYS A 306 57.52 59.96 12.58
N ARG A 307 58.25 59.07 11.90
CA ARG A 307 58.11 58.87 10.44
C ARG A 307 56.73 58.32 10.09
N MET A 308 56.22 57.36 10.86
CA MET A 308 54.88 56.81 10.68
C MET A 308 53.78 57.86 10.94
N GLU A 309 53.98 58.75 11.91
CA GLU A 309 53.09 59.90 12.14
C GLU A 309 53.08 60.85 10.94
N LYS A 310 54.25 61.23 10.41
CA LYS A 310 54.37 62.04 9.19
C LYS A 310 53.69 61.38 7.98
N ILE A 311 53.80 60.06 7.82
CA ILE A 311 53.11 59.31 6.76
C ILE A 311 51.58 59.33 6.96
N ARG A 312 51.11 59.20 8.20
CA ARG A 312 49.66 59.29 8.49
C ARG A 312 49.12 60.67 8.19
N ASP A 313 49.86 61.73 8.54
CA ASP A 313 49.43 63.11 8.31
C ASP A 313 49.44 63.48 6.84
N THR A 314 50.50 63.12 6.10
CA THR A 314 50.55 63.30 4.64
C THR A 314 49.42 62.53 3.95
N LYS A 315 49.17 61.27 4.32
CA LYS A 315 48.03 60.50 3.80
C LYS A 315 46.70 61.19 4.12
N ARG A 316 46.50 61.65 5.35
CA ARG A 316 45.29 62.39 5.74
C ARG A 316 45.10 63.66 4.91
N GLN A 317 46.16 64.43 4.67
CA GLN A 317 46.13 65.62 3.83
C GLN A 317 45.78 65.27 2.37
N THR A 318 46.37 64.21 1.82
CA THR A 318 46.06 63.75 0.46
C THR A 318 44.62 63.28 0.31
N ASP A 319 44.07 62.57 1.30
CA ASP A 319 42.66 62.15 1.32
C ASP A 319 41.70 63.34 1.42
N ILE A 320 42.03 64.35 2.23
CA ILE A 320 41.29 65.61 2.29
C ILE A 320 41.31 66.31 0.92
N ALA A 321 42.50 66.43 0.31
CA ALA A 321 42.65 67.03 -1.01
C ALA A 321 41.92 66.24 -2.12
N ARG A 322 41.86 64.91 -2.02
CA ARG A 322 41.10 64.05 -2.95
C ARG A 322 39.60 64.27 -2.80
N LYS A 323 39.07 64.22 -1.56
CA LYS A 323 37.66 64.50 -1.28
C LYS A 323 37.25 65.90 -1.74
N GLU A 324 38.12 66.88 -1.57
CA GLU A 324 37.88 68.25 -2.02
C GLU A 324 37.87 68.35 -3.55
N ARG A 325 38.80 67.67 -4.25
CA ARG A 325 38.78 67.58 -5.72
C ARG A 325 37.50 66.91 -6.23
N GLU A 326 37.06 65.80 -5.64
CA GLU A 326 35.81 65.13 -6.00
C GLU A 326 34.59 66.03 -5.76
N ARG A 327 34.57 66.78 -4.65
CA ARG A 327 33.51 67.76 -4.37
C ARG A 327 33.47 68.86 -5.43
N ARG A 328 34.63 69.39 -5.84
CA ARG A 328 34.72 70.39 -6.92
C ARG A 328 34.27 69.83 -8.26
N GLN A 329 34.69 68.61 -8.62
CA GLN A 329 34.23 67.94 -9.84
C GLN A 329 32.71 67.76 -9.86
N ARG A 330 32.11 67.32 -8.74
CA ARG A 330 30.65 67.21 -8.63
C ARG A 330 29.95 68.56 -8.75
N ARG A 331 30.51 69.63 -8.18
CA ARG A 331 29.97 71.00 -8.34
C ARG A 331 30.04 71.46 -9.80
N VAL A 332 31.18 71.27 -10.46
CA VAL A 332 31.34 71.63 -11.88
C VAL A 332 30.39 70.82 -12.77
N GLN A 333 30.23 69.52 -12.54
CA GLN A 333 29.26 68.70 -13.27
C GLN A 333 27.82 69.18 -13.05
N TYR A 334 27.46 69.54 -11.81
CA TYR A 334 26.14 70.09 -11.51
C TYR A 334 25.92 71.45 -12.17
N GLU A 335 26.92 72.34 -12.17
CA GLU A 335 26.88 73.64 -12.85
C GLU A 335 26.81 73.48 -14.38
N GLN A 336 27.54 72.53 -14.96
CA GLN A 336 27.45 72.18 -16.38
C GLN A 336 26.07 71.63 -16.73
N ALA A 337 25.50 70.74 -15.92
CA ALA A 337 24.14 70.23 -16.11
C ALA A 337 23.07 71.32 -15.94
N ALA A 338 23.25 72.23 -14.97
CA ALA A 338 22.34 73.34 -14.76
C ALA A 338 22.42 74.37 -15.90
N THR A 339 23.61 74.63 -16.44
CA THR A 339 23.80 75.53 -17.58
C THR A 339 23.26 74.94 -18.87
N THR A 340 23.44 73.64 -19.15
CA THR A 340 22.82 72.98 -20.30
C THR A 340 21.29 73.00 -20.22
N VAL A 341 20.72 72.72 -19.04
CA VAL A 341 19.26 72.84 -18.82
C VAL A 341 18.78 74.27 -19.04
N ARG A 342 19.52 75.29 -18.56
CA ARG A 342 19.19 76.70 -18.81
C ARG A 342 19.27 77.08 -20.29
N ILE A 343 20.30 76.64 -21.00
CA ILE A 343 20.45 76.88 -22.44
C ILE A 343 19.29 76.23 -23.20
N LEU A 344 18.96 74.97 -22.90
CA LEU A 344 17.81 74.29 -23.49
C LEU A 344 16.51 75.06 -23.22
N ALA A 345 16.27 75.48 -21.97
CA ALA A 345 15.09 76.27 -21.62
C ALA A 345 15.01 77.59 -22.39
N ILE A 346 16.14 78.29 -22.58
CA ILE A 346 16.20 79.52 -23.40
C ILE A 346 15.87 79.20 -24.86
N CYS A 347 16.50 78.19 -25.47
CA CYS A 347 16.24 77.77 -26.85
C CYS A 347 14.75 77.40 -27.07
N TYR A 348 14.13 76.71 -26.11
CA TYR A 348 12.69 76.42 -26.15
C TYR A 348 11.82 77.68 -26.05
N SER A 349 12.24 78.68 -25.27
CA SER A 349 11.49 79.93 -25.09
C SER A 349 11.63 80.92 -26.25
N THR A 350 12.78 80.95 -26.95
CA THR A 350 13.05 81.86 -28.06
C THR A 350 12.63 81.31 -29.43
N GLY A 351 12.10 80.09 -29.48
CA GLY A 351 11.63 79.46 -30.73
C GLY A 351 12.73 79.21 -31.75
N THR A 352 13.99 79.17 -31.32
CA THR A 352 15.18 78.96 -32.17
C THR A 352 15.60 77.48 -32.21
N VAL A 353 14.62 76.57 -32.29
CA VAL A 353 14.84 75.16 -32.62
C VAL A 353 13.93 74.76 -33.77
#